data_AF-N9AIQ9-F1
#
_entry.id   AF-N9AIQ9-F1
#
_cell.length_a   1.000
_cell.length_b   1.000
_cell.length_c   1.000
_cell.angle_alpha   90.00
_cell.angle_beta   90.00
_cell.angle_gamma   90.00
#
_symmetry.space_group_name_H-M   'P 1'
#
loop_
_entity.id
_entity.type
_entity.pdbx_description
1 polymer ?
#
loop_
_entity_poly.entity_id
_entity_poly.type
_entity_poly.pdbx_seq_one_letter_code
_entity_poly.pdbx_strand_id
1 'polypeptide(L)'
;MKIKNIALVGNPNCGKTSLFNTLTGTRQKVANYAGVTVERKEGSFKLPSGDAIRVLDLPGTYSLKPGSLDEEVTRAVCLGELKGEILPDIFICVVDATNLSLHLSLVLEVRALNRPMILVLNMMDEVKKRGISIDKDKLSQLLGIPVVEAVAVKTKGIQDLINQLDQKNLFITPYHSELSHFEQVKQITKQVILNNDSGDKRTAFLDKIFLHPVLGLVILTLTMFVMFQAVFIWATPFIEFIENFVAWLSDFIGPLIQHPLLKSLVVDGVIAGAGSVLAYMPQILILFFFILMLEESGYLPRAAFLLDKLMSKAGLSGRSFIPLLSSFACAIPGIMATRSISSERDRLATIMIAPLMTCSARLPVYALLIAAFIPNQLIYGWLSLQGLVLFGLYMSGIVSALLVSVFLKLVRKDKTESRVC
;
A
#
# COMPACT_ATOMS: atom_id res chain seq x y z
N MET A 1 -20.43 -13.96 37.41
CA MET A 1 -19.53 -14.07 36.23
C MET A 1 -19.20 -12.66 35.78
N LYS A 2 -17.95 -12.24 35.87
CA LYS A 2 -17.54 -10.90 35.40
C LYS A 2 -17.15 -11.05 33.93
N ILE A 3 -17.81 -10.32 33.03
CA ILE A 3 -17.42 -10.30 31.62
C ILE A 3 -16.16 -9.45 31.51
N LYS A 4 -15.05 -10.02 31.05
CA LYS A 4 -13.83 -9.25 30.72
C LYS A 4 -13.84 -8.94 29.23
N ASN A 5 -13.55 -7.68 28.89
CA ASN A 5 -13.44 -7.21 27.52
C ASN A 5 -11.97 -7.17 27.13
N ILE A 6 -11.63 -7.84 26.03
CA ILE A 6 -10.26 -7.92 25.52
C ILE A 6 -10.26 -7.37 24.10
N ALA A 7 -9.24 -6.59 23.75
CA ALA A 7 -9.01 -6.15 22.39
C ALA A 7 -7.76 -6.82 21.80
N LEU A 8 -7.88 -7.37 20.59
CA LEU A 8 -6.74 -7.79 19.79
C LEU A 8 -6.23 -6.59 19.00
N VAL A 9 -4.96 -6.23 19.20
CA VAL A 9 -4.26 -5.15 18.49
C VAL A 9 -3.07 -5.73 17.76
N GLY A 10 -2.77 -5.26 16.56
CA GLY A 10 -1.58 -5.68 15.83
C GLY A 10 -1.52 -5.07 14.44
N ASN A 11 -0.36 -5.18 13.80
CA ASN A 11 -0.18 -4.76 12.42
C ASN A 11 -1.03 -5.60 11.46
N PRO A 12 -1.34 -5.10 10.25
CA PRO A 12 -1.89 -5.92 9.18
C PRO A 12 -1.03 -7.18 8.96
N ASN A 13 -1.69 -8.30 8.62
CA ASN A 13 -1.04 -9.58 8.31
C ASN A 13 -0.21 -10.25 9.42
N CYS A 14 -0.26 -9.78 10.68
CA CYS A 14 0.44 -10.43 11.80
C CYS A 14 -0.20 -11.76 12.29
N GLY A 15 -1.29 -12.20 11.65
CA GLY A 15 -2.09 -13.37 12.06
C GLY A 15 -3.08 -13.12 13.20
N LYS A 16 -3.39 -11.85 13.48
CA LYS A 16 -4.44 -11.43 14.42
C LYS A 16 -5.80 -12.09 14.15
N THR A 17 -6.25 -12.10 12.90
CA THR A 17 -7.54 -12.72 12.51
C THR A 17 -7.53 -14.24 12.69
N SER A 18 -6.38 -14.90 12.45
CA SER A 18 -6.24 -16.33 12.72
C SER A 18 -6.32 -16.64 14.22
N LEU A 19 -5.69 -15.81 15.07
CA LEU A 19 -5.81 -15.93 16.52
C LEU A 19 -7.25 -15.69 16.99
N PHE A 20 -7.91 -14.66 16.45
CA PHE A 20 -9.32 -14.35 16.74
C PHE A 20 -10.23 -15.55 16.45
N ASN A 21 -10.16 -16.09 15.23
CA ASN A 21 -10.98 -17.22 14.81
C ASN A 21 -10.74 -18.46 15.68
N THR A 22 -9.50 -18.68 16.12
CA THR A 22 -9.18 -19.85 16.94
C THR A 22 -9.67 -19.69 18.39
N LEU A 23 -9.70 -18.46 18.91
CA LEU A 23 -10.25 -18.17 20.25
C LEU A 23 -11.78 -18.22 20.28
N THR A 24 -12.45 -17.68 19.27
CA THR A 24 -13.91 -17.48 19.27
C THR A 24 -14.68 -18.58 18.56
N GLY A 25 -14.02 -19.33 17.66
CA GLY A 25 -14.64 -20.36 16.83
C GLY A 25 -15.82 -19.80 16.05
N THR A 26 -16.98 -20.43 16.18
CA THR A 26 -18.22 -19.99 15.52
C THR A 26 -18.96 -18.87 16.25
N ARG A 27 -18.53 -18.50 17.47
CA ARG A 27 -19.21 -17.51 18.32
C ARG A 27 -18.73 -16.09 18.06
N GLN A 28 -18.80 -15.70 16.80
CA GLN A 28 -18.38 -14.38 16.32
C GLN A 28 -19.51 -13.65 15.60
N LYS A 29 -19.49 -12.33 15.67
CA LYS A 29 -20.38 -11.40 15.01
C LYS A 29 -19.53 -10.40 14.23
N VAL A 30 -19.94 -10.14 13.01
CA VAL A 30 -19.35 -9.13 12.14
C VAL A 30 -20.38 -8.02 11.95
N ALA A 31 -19.96 -6.78 12.19
CA ALA A 31 -20.75 -5.58 12.00
C ALA A 31 -19.85 -4.47 11.45
N ASN A 32 -20.35 -3.24 11.38
CA ASN A 32 -19.53 -2.06 11.13
C ASN A 32 -19.52 -1.17 12.37
N TYR A 33 -18.44 -0.41 12.57
CA TYR A 33 -18.44 0.64 13.58
C TYR A 33 -19.44 1.75 13.21
N ALA A 34 -20.02 2.40 14.22
CA ALA A 34 -21.05 3.41 14.01
C ALA A 34 -20.51 4.59 13.16
N GLY A 35 -21.15 4.85 12.03
CA GLY A 35 -20.84 6.01 11.17
C GLY A 35 -19.64 5.84 10.23
N VAL A 36 -19.02 4.66 10.17
CA VAL A 36 -17.89 4.38 9.27
C VAL A 36 -18.03 3.00 8.61
N THR A 37 -17.37 2.80 7.46
CA THR A 37 -17.36 1.52 6.73
C THR A 37 -16.32 0.51 7.25
N VAL A 38 -15.76 0.77 8.43
CA VAL A 38 -14.74 -0.08 9.06
C VAL A 38 -15.41 -1.29 9.69
N GLU A 39 -14.93 -2.48 9.32
CA GLU A 39 -15.45 -3.76 9.80
C GLU A 39 -15.15 -3.93 11.30
N ARG A 40 -16.16 -4.35 12.06
CA ARG A 40 -16.11 -4.60 13.50
C ARG A 40 -16.35 -6.08 13.75
N LYS A 41 -15.31 -6.79 14.19
CA LYS A 41 -15.34 -8.21 14.52
C LYS A 41 -15.33 -8.41 16.03
N GLU A 42 -16.32 -9.13 16.53
CA GLU A 42 -16.45 -9.41 17.96
C GLU A 42 -16.81 -10.88 18.17
N GLY A 43 -16.22 -11.52 19.17
CA GLY A 43 -16.62 -12.86 19.56
C GLY A 43 -16.53 -13.09 21.06
N SER A 44 -16.90 -14.29 21.48
CA SER A 44 -16.86 -14.65 22.90
C SER A 44 -16.41 -16.08 23.13
N PHE A 45 -15.68 -16.28 24.22
CA PHE A 45 -15.26 -17.61 24.69
C PHE A 45 -15.29 -17.64 26.23
N LYS A 46 -15.13 -18.84 26.81
CA LYS A 46 -15.09 -19.02 28.28
C LYS A 46 -13.72 -19.47 28.71
N LEU A 47 -13.21 -18.90 29.79
CA LEU A 47 -12.00 -19.37 30.46
C LEU A 47 -12.28 -20.70 31.21
N PRO A 48 -11.25 -21.50 31.51
CA PRO A 48 -11.37 -22.68 32.37
C PRO A 48 -11.99 -22.37 33.74
N SER A 49 -11.72 -21.18 34.29
CA SER A 49 -12.35 -20.66 35.52
C SER A 49 -13.86 -20.38 35.41
N GLY A 50 -14.44 -20.42 34.21
CA GLY A 50 -15.85 -20.11 33.96
C GLY A 50 -16.15 -18.63 33.69
N ASP A 51 -15.15 -17.75 33.75
CA ASP A 51 -15.30 -16.34 33.36
C ASP A 51 -15.56 -16.21 31.85
N ALA A 52 -16.52 -15.36 31.46
CA ALA A 52 -16.85 -15.09 30.06
C ALA A 52 -15.96 -13.96 29.52
N ILE A 53 -15.30 -14.21 28.39
CA ILE A 53 -14.45 -13.24 27.69
C ILE A 53 -15.18 -12.76 26.44
N ARG A 54 -15.22 -11.44 26.27
CA ARG A 54 -15.60 -10.78 25.02
C ARG A 54 -14.32 -10.33 24.32
N VAL A 55 -14.12 -10.76 23.08
CA VAL A 55 -12.94 -10.42 22.27
C VAL A 55 -13.39 -9.47 21.16
N LEU A 56 -12.78 -8.30 21.10
CA LEU A 56 -12.91 -7.35 20.00
C LEU A 56 -11.66 -7.43 19.14
N ASP A 57 -11.83 -7.70 17.85
CA ASP A 57 -10.74 -7.68 16.88
C ASP A 57 -10.65 -6.29 16.26
N LEU A 58 -9.60 -5.53 16.60
CA LEU A 58 -9.43 -4.16 16.09
C LEU A 58 -8.81 -4.18 14.69
N PRO A 59 -9.12 -3.20 13.82
CA PRO A 59 -8.45 -3.05 12.53
C PRO A 59 -6.92 -3.03 12.67
N GLY A 60 -6.24 -3.62 11.69
CA GLY A 60 -4.78 -3.67 11.69
C GLY A 60 -4.17 -2.28 11.56
N THR A 61 -3.25 -1.91 12.43
CA THR A 61 -2.62 -0.57 12.44
C THR A 61 -1.11 -0.67 12.58
N TYR A 62 -0.36 0.28 12.02
CA TYR A 62 1.08 0.40 12.25
C TYR A 62 1.43 1.36 13.40
N SER A 63 0.51 2.28 13.74
CA SER A 63 0.69 3.27 14.81
C SER A 63 -0.67 3.75 15.35
N LEU A 64 -0.71 4.17 16.60
CA LEU A 64 -1.82 4.91 17.21
C LEU A 64 -1.85 6.38 16.75
N LYS A 65 -1.02 6.78 15.78
CA LYS A 65 -1.14 8.02 15.02
C LYS A 65 -1.88 7.74 13.72
N PRO A 66 -3.13 8.18 13.56
CA PRO A 66 -3.99 7.69 12.51
C PRO A 66 -3.65 8.35 11.17
N GLY A 67 -3.37 7.54 10.15
CA GLY A 67 -3.28 7.94 8.75
C GLY A 67 -4.45 7.43 7.90
N SER A 68 -5.30 6.56 8.44
CA SER A 68 -6.49 5.99 7.78
C SER A 68 -7.65 5.82 8.75
N LEU A 69 -8.87 5.59 8.24
CA LEU A 69 -10.07 5.36 9.05
C LEU A 69 -9.93 4.14 9.97
N ASP A 70 -9.31 3.06 9.47
CA ASP A 70 -9.02 1.85 10.26
C ASP A 70 -8.15 2.17 11.49
N GLU A 71 -7.08 2.96 11.28
CA GLU A 71 -6.18 3.38 12.36
C GLU A 71 -6.85 4.37 13.32
N GLU A 72 -7.73 5.24 12.81
CA GLU A 72 -8.53 6.16 13.63
C GLU A 72 -9.48 5.41 14.57
N VAL A 73 -10.16 4.38 14.06
CA VAL A 73 -11.03 3.51 14.85
C VAL A 73 -10.22 2.75 15.90
N THR A 74 -9.11 2.12 15.52
CA THR A 74 -8.26 1.38 16.47
C THR A 74 -7.75 2.30 17.58
N ARG A 75 -7.26 3.51 17.24
CA ARG A 75 -6.85 4.52 18.23
C ARG A 75 -7.99 4.92 19.15
N ALA A 76 -9.16 5.24 18.60
CA ALA A 76 -10.31 5.70 19.37
C ALA A 76 -10.81 4.63 20.34
N VAL A 77 -10.76 3.34 19.97
CA VAL A 77 -11.08 2.24 20.89
C VAL A 77 -10.01 2.08 21.97
N CYS A 78 -8.73 2.11 21.60
CA CYS A 78 -7.62 1.99 22.55
C CYS A 78 -7.61 3.11 23.60
N LEU A 79 -7.99 4.33 23.22
CA LEU A 79 -8.09 5.49 24.12
C LEU A 79 -9.44 5.62 24.83
N GLY A 80 -10.45 4.83 24.44
CA GLY A 80 -11.82 4.95 24.98
C GLY A 80 -12.56 6.19 24.50
N GLU A 81 -12.15 6.77 23.36
CA GLU A 81 -12.78 7.95 22.74
C GLU A 81 -13.99 7.56 21.87
N LEU A 82 -14.08 6.29 21.45
CA LEU A 82 -15.14 5.82 20.54
C LEU A 82 -16.47 5.59 21.27
N LYS A 83 -17.48 6.40 20.95
CA LYS A 83 -18.82 6.30 21.53
C LYS A 83 -19.45 4.94 21.22
N GLY A 84 -19.99 4.29 22.25
CA GLY A 84 -20.67 3.00 22.13
C GLY A 84 -19.78 1.77 22.28
N GLU A 85 -18.45 1.94 22.29
CA GLU A 85 -17.53 0.87 22.64
C GLU A 85 -17.15 0.87 24.12
N ILE A 86 -16.97 -0.33 24.65
CA ILE A 86 -16.47 -0.52 26.02
C ILE A 86 -14.96 -0.51 25.95
N LEU A 87 -14.33 0.31 26.80
CA LEU A 87 -12.88 0.33 26.92
C LEU A 87 -12.38 -1.08 27.30
N PRO A 88 -11.43 -1.66 26.54
CA PRO A 88 -10.91 -2.99 26.86
C PRO A 88 -10.22 -3.03 28.22
N ASP A 89 -10.45 -4.11 28.97
CA ASP A 89 -9.76 -4.40 30.23
C ASP A 89 -8.32 -4.86 29.98
N ILE A 90 -8.09 -5.58 28.87
CA ILE A 90 -6.80 -6.18 28.49
C ILE A 90 -6.56 -6.00 26.99
N PHE A 91 -5.34 -5.64 26.62
CA PHE A 91 -4.89 -5.64 25.22
C PHE A 91 -4.05 -6.88 24.93
N ILE A 92 -4.39 -7.63 23.88
CA ILE A 92 -3.54 -8.68 23.34
C ILE A 92 -2.89 -8.14 22.08
N CYS A 93 -1.59 -7.83 22.17
CA CYS A 93 -0.80 -7.35 21.05
C CYS A 93 -0.27 -8.54 20.26
N VAL A 94 -0.74 -8.75 19.04
CA VAL A 94 -0.27 -9.81 18.15
C VAL A 94 0.83 -9.26 17.26
N VAL A 95 1.98 -9.93 17.28
CA VAL A 95 3.18 -9.52 16.56
C VAL A 95 3.68 -10.66 15.69
N ASP A 96 4.02 -10.34 14.44
CA ASP A 96 4.77 -11.24 13.58
C ASP A 96 6.25 -11.22 14.01
N ALA A 97 6.72 -12.35 14.52
CA ALA A 97 8.07 -12.49 15.01
C ALA A 97 9.13 -12.41 13.89
N THR A 98 8.75 -12.59 12.61
CA THR A 98 9.67 -12.47 11.47
C THR A 98 10.12 -11.04 11.20
N ASN A 99 9.31 -10.04 11.60
CA ASN A 99 9.62 -8.62 11.48
C ASN A 99 9.40 -7.88 12.81
N LEU A 100 10.02 -8.41 13.87
CA LEU A 100 9.82 -7.95 15.24
C LEU A 100 10.00 -6.43 15.41
N SER A 101 11.01 -5.82 14.78
CA SER A 101 11.29 -4.37 14.89
C SER A 101 10.09 -3.51 14.49
N LEU A 102 9.47 -3.82 13.34
CA LEU A 102 8.35 -3.04 12.82
C LEU A 102 7.14 -3.12 13.76
N HIS A 103 6.87 -4.31 14.28
CA HIS A 103 5.71 -4.57 15.12
C HIS A 103 5.89 -4.09 16.56
N LEU A 104 7.12 -4.12 17.10
CA LEU A 104 7.43 -3.58 18.42
C LEU A 104 7.12 -2.08 18.54
N SER A 105 7.15 -1.34 17.43
CA SER A 105 6.82 0.10 17.45
C SER A 105 5.38 0.32 17.95
N LEU A 106 4.41 -0.43 17.43
CA LEU A 106 3.02 -0.38 17.90
C LEU A 106 2.87 -0.89 19.33
N VAL A 107 3.59 -1.97 19.70
CA VAL A 107 3.56 -2.53 21.05
C VAL A 107 3.94 -1.49 22.09
N LEU A 108 4.99 -0.70 21.84
CA LEU A 108 5.41 0.36 22.75
C LEU A 108 4.37 1.49 22.87
N GLU A 109 3.72 1.87 21.77
CA GLU A 109 2.65 2.87 21.80
C GLU A 109 1.43 2.40 22.59
N VAL A 110 1.03 1.14 22.42
CA VAL A 110 -0.07 0.53 23.22
C VAL A 110 0.34 0.37 24.68
N ARG A 111 1.60 0.00 24.94
CA ARG A 111 2.15 -0.10 26.30
C ARG A 111 2.11 1.26 27.02
N ALA A 112 2.34 2.35 26.31
CA ALA A 112 2.27 3.71 26.87
C ALA A 112 0.87 4.10 27.37
N LEU A 113 -0.18 3.34 27.03
CA LEU A 113 -1.52 3.51 27.60
C LEU A 113 -1.61 3.03 29.06
N ASN A 114 -0.58 2.35 29.58
CA ASN A 114 -0.51 1.82 30.94
C ASN A 114 -1.70 0.92 31.32
N ARG A 115 -2.07 0.03 30.39
CA ARG A 115 -3.16 -0.93 30.53
C ARG A 115 -2.62 -2.36 30.59
N PRO A 116 -3.33 -3.31 31.23
CA PRO A 116 -2.97 -4.72 31.18
C PRO A 116 -2.79 -5.18 29.73
N MET A 117 -1.64 -5.79 29.44
CA MET A 117 -1.36 -6.27 28.08
C MET A 117 -0.62 -7.59 28.07
N ILE A 118 -0.85 -8.37 27.02
CA ILE A 118 -0.12 -9.61 26.70
C ILE A 118 0.43 -9.46 25.28
N LEU A 119 1.71 -9.78 25.10
CA LEU A 119 2.32 -9.85 23.78
C LEU A 119 2.25 -11.29 23.25
N VAL A 120 1.70 -11.46 22.06
CA VAL A 120 1.63 -12.75 21.37
C VAL A 120 2.60 -12.71 20.20
N LEU A 121 3.68 -13.49 20.30
CA LEU A 121 4.63 -13.74 19.22
C LEU A 121 4.07 -14.82 18.30
N ASN A 122 3.64 -14.42 17.11
CA ASN A 122 3.17 -15.29 16.06
C ASN A 122 4.27 -15.60 15.02
N MET A 123 4.05 -16.62 14.18
CA MET A 123 4.97 -17.03 13.10
C MET A 123 6.37 -17.45 13.59
N MET A 124 6.47 -17.94 14.83
CA MET A 124 7.73 -18.45 15.40
C MET A 124 8.29 -19.67 14.65
N ASP A 125 7.46 -20.39 13.89
CA ASP A 125 7.87 -21.46 12.99
C ASP A 125 8.62 -20.92 11.75
N GLU A 126 8.18 -19.80 11.19
CA GLU A 126 8.94 -19.11 10.13
C GLU A 126 10.25 -18.55 10.64
N VAL A 127 10.26 -17.96 11.84
CA VAL A 127 11.49 -17.48 12.50
C VAL A 127 12.51 -18.62 12.61
N LYS A 128 12.07 -19.80 13.06
CA LYS A 128 12.92 -21.02 13.15
C LYS A 128 13.38 -21.52 11.78
N LYS A 129 12.51 -21.54 10.77
CA LYS A 129 12.88 -21.90 9.38
C LYS A 129 13.92 -20.94 8.81
N ARG A 130 13.79 -19.66 9.14
CA ARG A 130 14.76 -18.62 8.83
C ARG A 130 15.95 -18.68 9.77
N GLY A 131 16.21 -19.68 10.62
CA GLY A 131 17.41 -19.72 11.48
C GLY A 131 17.56 -18.55 12.48
N ILE A 132 16.51 -17.76 12.67
CA ILE A 132 16.49 -16.67 13.65
C ILE A 132 16.07 -17.25 15.00
N SER A 133 16.67 -16.76 16.08
CA SER A 133 16.33 -17.15 17.45
C SER A 133 15.99 -15.90 18.26
N ILE A 134 14.79 -15.88 18.84
CA ILE A 134 14.24 -14.78 19.64
C ILE A 134 14.14 -15.25 21.09
N ASP A 135 14.78 -14.51 21.99
CA ASP A 135 14.71 -14.74 23.44
C ASP A 135 13.41 -14.15 24.02
N LYS A 136 12.40 -15.02 24.14
CA LYS A 136 11.07 -14.68 24.67
C LYS A 136 11.13 -14.14 26.10
N ASP A 137 11.91 -14.76 26.98
CA ASP A 137 11.96 -14.42 28.40
C ASP A 137 12.64 -13.06 28.60
N LYS A 138 13.72 -12.81 27.87
CA LYS A 138 14.37 -11.50 27.84
C LYS A 138 13.48 -10.41 27.25
N LEU A 139 12.70 -10.73 26.20
CA LEU A 139 11.71 -9.79 25.66
C LEU A 139 10.64 -9.45 26.71
N SER A 140 10.17 -10.44 27.46
CA SER A 140 9.21 -10.24 28.54
C SER A 140 9.77 -9.37 29.66
N GLN A 141 11.04 -9.55 30.04
CA GLN A 141 11.73 -8.72 31.02
C GLN A 141 11.89 -7.27 30.55
N LEU A 142 12.37 -7.05 29.32
CA LEU A 142 12.60 -5.71 28.77
C LEU A 142 11.29 -4.93 28.58
N LEU A 143 10.22 -5.62 28.16
CA LEU A 143 8.90 -5.01 28.00
C LEU A 143 8.09 -4.98 29.30
N GLY A 144 8.51 -5.66 30.37
CA GLY A 144 7.77 -5.74 31.63
C GLY A 144 6.34 -6.29 31.48
N ILE A 145 6.08 -7.06 30.42
CA ILE A 145 4.76 -7.63 30.10
C ILE A 145 4.90 -9.11 29.78
N PRO A 146 3.86 -9.93 30.04
CA PRO A 146 3.86 -11.33 29.64
C PRO A 146 3.94 -11.48 28.12
N VAL A 147 4.82 -12.37 27.68
CA VAL A 147 4.96 -12.76 26.28
C VAL A 147 4.52 -14.22 26.13
N VAL A 148 3.78 -14.54 25.08
CA VAL A 148 3.36 -15.90 24.71
C VAL A 148 3.74 -16.18 23.27
N GLU A 149 4.15 -17.41 22.99
CA GLU A 149 4.30 -17.86 21.61
C GLU A 149 2.97 -18.47 21.16
N ALA A 150 2.33 -17.89 20.15
CA ALA A 150 1.22 -18.53 19.47
C ALA A 150 1.71 -19.04 18.12
N VAL A 151 1.44 -20.31 17.84
CA VAL A 151 1.46 -20.81 16.47
C VAL A 151 0.00 -21.01 16.13
N ALA A 152 -0.56 -20.24 15.20
CA ALA A 152 -1.98 -20.31 14.83
C ALA A 152 -2.45 -21.73 14.42
N VAL A 153 -1.51 -22.63 14.11
CA VAL A 153 -1.74 -24.02 13.71
C VAL A 153 -1.59 -25.02 14.88
N LYS A 154 -0.99 -24.64 16.03
CA LYS A 154 -0.76 -25.55 17.18
C LYS A 154 -1.56 -25.13 18.41
N THR A 155 -2.34 -26.05 18.95
CA THR A 155 -3.21 -25.88 20.13
C THR A 155 -2.48 -25.45 21.41
N LYS A 156 -1.17 -25.76 21.55
CA LYS A 156 -0.39 -25.48 22.77
C LYS A 156 -0.26 -23.98 23.09
N GLY A 157 0.08 -23.14 22.12
CA GLY A 157 0.30 -21.70 22.37
C GLY A 157 -0.97 -20.94 22.76
N ILE A 158 -2.12 -21.41 22.30
CA ILE A 158 -3.42 -20.83 22.66
C ILE A 158 -3.81 -21.21 24.08
N GLN A 159 -3.52 -22.44 24.51
CA GLN A 159 -3.72 -22.85 25.90
C GLN A 159 -2.87 -22.02 26.86
N ASP A 160 -1.61 -21.74 26.50
CA ASP A 160 -0.73 -20.88 27.30
C ASP A 160 -1.30 -19.46 27.44
N LEU A 161 -1.83 -18.88 26.35
CA LEU A 161 -2.52 -17.58 26.38
C LEU A 161 -3.78 -17.60 27.27
N ILE A 162 -4.60 -18.64 27.15
CA ILE A 162 -5.81 -18.82 27.97
C ILE A 162 -5.44 -18.94 29.45
N ASN A 163 -4.42 -19.72 29.77
CA ASN A 163 -3.93 -19.91 31.14
C ASN A 163 -3.42 -18.58 31.72
N GLN A 164 -2.70 -17.77 30.94
CA GLN A 164 -2.24 -16.44 31.39
C GLN A 164 -3.39 -15.46 31.64
N LEU A 165 -4.42 -15.48 30.79
CA LEU A 165 -5.63 -14.67 31.00
C LEU A 165 -6.38 -15.06 32.27
N ASP A 166 -6.27 -16.33 32.68
CA ASP A 166 -6.92 -16.87 33.87
C ASP A 166 -6.15 -16.56 35.17
N GLN A 167 -4.81 -16.49 35.10
CA GLN A 167 -3.94 -16.25 36.27
C GLN A 167 -4.11 -14.86 36.93
N LYS A 168 -4.88 -13.94 36.34
CA LYS A 168 -5.25 -12.60 36.86
C LYS A 168 -4.09 -11.65 37.24
N ASN A 169 -2.84 -12.11 37.25
CA ASN A 169 -1.63 -11.31 37.50
C ASN A 169 -1.06 -10.76 36.19
N LEU A 170 -1.78 -9.81 35.57
CA LEU A 170 -1.21 -9.01 34.50
C LEU A 170 -0.48 -7.83 35.14
N PHE A 171 0.81 -7.99 35.38
CA PHE A 171 1.66 -6.93 35.92
C PHE A 171 1.63 -5.72 34.98
N ILE A 172 1.30 -4.55 35.53
CA ILE A 172 1.43 -3.27 34.85
C ILE A 172 2.65 -2.59 35.48
N THR A 173 3.81 -2.71 34.84
CA THR A 173 4.89 -1.75 35.11
C THR A 173 4.55 -0.46 34.39
N PRO A 174 4.38 0.69 35.08
CA PRO A 174 4.18 1.97 34.43
C PRO A 174 5.30 2.22 33.43
N TYR A 175 4.93 2.46 32.18
CA TYR A 175 5.88 2.70 31.12
C TYR A 175 6.22 4.18 31.05
N HIS A 176 7.42 4.52 31.48
CA HIS A 176 8.05 5.81 31.25
C HIS A 176 9.41 5.61 30.62
N SER A 177 9.63 6.26 29.49
CA SER A 177 10.88 6.17 28.75
C SER A 177 11.24 7.56 28.21
N GLU A 178 12.45 8.02 28.49
CA GLU A 178 12.97 9.30 27.97
C GLU A 178 13.49 9.19 26.52
N LEU A 179 13.70 7.96 26.04
CA LEU A 179 14.23 7.65 24.71
C LEU A 179 13.14 7.75 23.63
N SER A 180 13.55 8.10 22.40
CA SER A 180 12.66 8.02 21.24
C SER A 180 12.21 6.57 20.99
N HIS A 181 10.95 6.38 20.58
CA HIS A 181 10.37 5.05 20.30
C HIS A 181 11.24 4.22 19.35
N PHE A 182 11.81 4.85 18.32
CA PHE A 182 12.67 4.19 17.33
C PHE A 182 13.97 3.63 17.96
N GLU A 183 14.58 4.38 18.87
CA GLU A 183 15.81 3.97 19.55
C GLU A 183 15.57 2.79 20.48
N GLN A 184 14.43 2.80 21.18
CA GLN A 184 14.03 1.71 22.07
C GLN A 184 13.77 0.42 21.32
N VAL A 185 13.01 0.47 20.22
CA VAL A 185 12.77 -0.69 19.35
C VAL A 185 14.09 -1.30 18.90
N LYS A 186 15.05 -0.46 18.47
CA LYS A 186 16.37 -0.91 18.03
C LYS A 186 17.16 -1.58 19.16
N GLN A 187 17.13 -1.02 20.37
CA GLN A 187 17.80 -1.59 21.54
C GLN A 187 17.19 -2.93 21.96
N ILE A 188 15.86 -3.00 22.09
CA ILE A 188 15.15 -4.24 22.48
C ILE A 188 15.42 -5.33 21.45
N THR A 189 15.25 -5.03 20.17
CA THR A 189 15.44 -6.01 19.10
C THR A 189 16.87 -6.55 19.08
N LYS A 190 17.88 -5.68 19.24
CA LYS A 190 19.29 -6.09 19.28
C LYS A 190 19.59 -7.01 20.47
N GLN A 191 18.93 -6.82 21.60
CA GLN A 191 19.16 -7.63 22.79
C GLN A 191 18.43 -8.97 22.76
N VAL A 192 17.30 -9.05 22.05
CA VAL A 192 16.39 -10.20 22.03
C VAL A 192 16.68 -11.16 20.89
N ILE A 193 17.17 -10.68 19.74
CA ILE A 193 17.55 -11.54 18.61
C ILE A 193 18.95 -12.10 18.89
N LEU A 194 19.02 -13.39 19.25
CA LEU A 194 20.26 -14.08 19.65
C LEU A 194 21.12 -14.47 18.44
N ASN A 195 20.49 -14.96 17.37
CA ASN A 195 21.13 -15.32 16.11
C ASN A 195 20.35 -14.70 14.95
N ASN A 196 21.04 -13.99 14.07
CA ASN A 196 20.49 -13.43 12.83
C ASN A 196 21.26 -14.01 11.64
N ASP A 197 21.35 -15.34 11.56
CA ASP A 197 22.29 -16.01 10.65
C ASP A 197 21.75 -16.18 9.22
N SER A 198 20.82 -15.32 8.81
CA SER A 198 19.82 -15.74 7.83
C SER A 198 18.88 -14.61 7.38
N GLY A 199 19.39 -13.39 7.32
CA GLY A 199 19.06 -12.59 6.15
C GLY A 199 19.78 -13.25 4.98
N ASP A 200 19.04 -13.85 4.04
CA ASP A 200 19.61 -14.38 2.81
C ASP A 200 20.60 -13.34 2.28
N LYS A 201 21.91 -13.64 2.31
CA LYS A 201 22.97 -12.62 2.09
C LYS A 201 22.76 -11.91 0.76
N ARG A 202 22.09 -12.58 -0.18
CA ARG A 202 21.60 -12.07 -1.46
C ARG A 202 20.59 -10.95 -1.30
N THR A 203 19.55 -11.11 -0.50
CA THR A 203 18.52 -10.08 -0.25
C THR A 203 19.13 -8.86 0.43
N ALA A 204 19.97 -9.04 1.45
CA ALA A 204 20.65 -7.94 2.12
C ALA A 204 21.64 -7.19 1.20
N PHE A 205 22.31 -7.91 0.30
CA PHE A 205 23.18 -7.32 -0.72
C PHE A 205 22.40 -6.55 -1.78
N LEU A 206 21.30 -7.13 -2.28
CA LEU A 206 20.39 -6.49 -3.23
C LEU A 206 19.73 -5.24 -2.62
N ASP A 207 19.30 -5.30 -1.36
CA ASP A 207 18.78 -4.14 -0.64
C ASP A 207 19.82 -3.02 -0.53
N LYS A 208 21.08 -3.37 -0.23
CA LYS A 208 22.16 -2.37 -0.16
C LYS A 208 22.41 -1.67 -1.50
N ILE A 209 22.25 -2.38 -2.61
CA ILE A 209 22.38 -1.83 -3.96
C ILE A 209 21.14 -0.99 -4.33
N PHE A 210 19.93 -1.54 -4.15
CA PHE A 210 18.68 -0.90 -4.54
C PHE A 210 18.30 0.29 -3.66
N LEU A 211 18.71 0.33 -2.40
CA LEU A 211 18.43 1.43 -1.46
C LEU A 211 19.56 2.45 -1.37
N HIS A 212 20.61 2.33 -2.19
CA HIS A 212 21.67 3.31 -2.22
C HIS A 212 21.16 4.61 -2.89
N PRO A 213 21.42 5.81 -2.33
CA PRO A 213 20.83 7.06 -2.82
C PRO A 213 21.18 7.40 -4.28
N VAL A 214 22.39 7.05 -4.74
CA VAL A 214 22.81 7.24 -6.14
C VAL A 214 22.54 5.99 -7.00
N LEU A 215 23.14 4.84 -6.67
CA LEU A 215 22.96 3.60 -7.43
C LEU A 215 21.50 3.15 -7.55
N GLY A 216 20.69 3.31 -6.50
CA GLY A 216 19.26 2.97 -6.54
C GLY A 216 18.47 3.83 -7.53
N LEU A 217 18.76 5.14 -7.61
CA LEU A 217 18.18 6.03 -8.62
C LEU A 217 18.67 5.72 -10.04
N VAL A 218 19.94 5.35 -10.20
CA VAL A 218 20.49 4.91 -11.49
C VAL A 218 19.80 3.63 -11.96
N ILE A 219 19.65 2.64 -11.07
CA ILE A 219 18.94 1.39 -11.36
C ILE A 219 17.48 1.66 -11.67
N LEU A 220 16.81 2.57 -10.94
CA LEU A 220 15.42 2.95 -11.22
C LEU A 220 15.31 3.50 -12.63
N THR A 221 16.17 4.46 -12.96
CA THR A 221 16.21 5.10 -14.28
C THR A 221 16.46 4.08 -15.39
N LEU A 222 17.43 3.18 -15.19
CA LEU A 222 17.76 2.14 -16.16
C LEU A 222 16.61 1.12 -16.32
N THR A 223 15.96 0.75 -15.22
CA THR A 223 14.81 -0.16 -15.24
C THR A 223 13.63 0.47 -15.97
N MET A 224 13.33 1.75 -15.68
CA MET A 224 12.32 2.50 -16.41
C MET A 224 12.67 2.61 -17.90
N PHE A 225 13.93 2.88 -18.23
CA PHE A 225 14.41 2.94 -19.61
C PHE A 225 14.20 1.62 -20.36
N VAL A 226 14.57 0.48 -19.76
CA VAL A 226 14.34 -0.84 -20.36
C VAL A 226 12.86 -1.12 -20.55
N MET A 227 12.02 -0.80 -19.56
CA MET A 227 10.57 -0.95 -19.68
C MET A 227 10.02 -0.11 -20.85
N PHE A 228 10.41 1.16 -20.98
CA PHE A 228 9.99 1.98 -22.10
C PHE A 228 10.47 1.41 -23.43
N GLN A 229 11.72 0.93 -23.51
CA GLN A 229 12.20 0.33 -24.75
C GLN A 229 11.46 -0.94 -25.14
N ALA A 230 11.17 -1.81 -24.18
CA ALA A 230 10.38 -3.01 -24.41
C ALA A 230 8.98 -2.65 -24.93
N VAL A 231 8.35 -1.63 -24.32
CA VAL A 231 7.01 -1.15 -24.73
C VAL A 231 6.99 -0.64 -26.18
N PHE A 232 8.06 -0.06 -26.70
CA PHE A 232 8.10 0.45 -28.09
C PHE A 232 8.68 -0.56 -29.08
N ILE A 233 9.80 -1.21 -28.78
CA ILE A 233 10.47 -2.14 -29.72
C ILE A 233 9.79 -3.50 -29.74
N TRP A 234 9.33 -4.00 -28.60
CA TRP A 234 8.73 -5.34 -28.55
C TRP A 234 7.26 -5.31 -28.92
N ALA A 235 6.55 -4.19 -28.74
CA ALA A 235 5.16 -4.08 -29.12
C ALA A 235 4.96 -3.87 -30.63
N THR A 236 5.84 -3.12 -31.31
CA THR A 236 5.73 -2.83 -32.76
C THR A 236 5.48 -4.04 -33.65
N PRO A 237 6.19 -5.19 -33.55
CA PRO A 237 5.90 -6.32 -34.42
C PRO A 237 4.48 -6.89 -34.22
N PHE A 238 3.94 -6.80 -33.00
CA PHE A 238 2.56 -7.23 -32.72
C PHE A 238 1.53 -6.21 -33.20
N ILE A 239 1.84 -4.91 -33.10
CA ILE A 239 1.02 -3.83 -33.66
C ILE A 239 0.89 -4.03 -35.17
N GLU A 240 2.01 -4.14 -35.87
CA GLU A 240 2.05 -4.34 -37.32
C GLU A 240 1.33 -5.64 -37.74
N PHE A 241 1.47 -6.71 -36.97
CA PHE A 241 0.74 -7.95 -37.24
C PHE A 241 -0.78 -7.74 -37.17
N ILE A 242 -1.28 -7.04 -36.16
CA ILE A 242 -2.70 -6.73 -36.01
C ILE A 242 -3.17 -5.80 -37.11
N GLU A 243 -2.41 -4.75 -37.43
CA GLU A 243 -2.74 -3.81 -38.52
C GLU A 243 -2.81 -4.51 -39.88
N ASN A 244 -1.84 -5.37 -40.18
CA ASN A 244 -1.84 -6.17 -41.41
C ASN A 244 -3.01 -7.15 -41.46
N PHE A 245 -3.35 -7.79 -40.34
CA PHE A 245 -4.51 -8.67 -40.25
C PHE A 245 -5.83 -7.92 -40.46
N VAL A 246 -5.97 -6.73 -39.87
CA VAL A 246 -7.13 -5.86 -40.03
C VAL A 246 -7.23 -5.35 -41.47
N ALA A 247 -6.10 -4.96 -42.09
CA ALA A 247 -6.06 -4.55 -43.49
C ALA A 247 -6.49 -5.69 -44.42
N TRP A 248 -5.97 -6.91 -44.19
CA TRP A 248 -6.39 -8.10 -44.94
C TRP A 248 -7.90 -8.37 -44.79
N LEU A 249 -8.45 -8.21 -43.58
CA LEU A 249 -9.88 -8.37 -43.33
C LEU A 249 -10.71 -7.31 -44.07
N SER A 250 -10.25 -6.05 -44.06
CA SER A 250 -10.86 -4.93 -44.79
C SER A 250 -10.88 -5.16 -46.30
N ASP A 251 -9.78 -5.65 -46.86
CA ASP A 251 -9.67 -5.96 -48.30
C ASP A 251 -10.48 -7.18 -48.71
N PHE A 252 -10.71 -8.12 -47.79
CA PHE A 252 -11.56 -9.29 -48.02
C PHE A 252 -13.06 -8.93 -47.97
N ILE A 253 -13.47 -8.05 -47.05
CA ILE A 253 -14.88 -7.66 -46.85
C ILE A 253 -15.29 -6.54 -47.81
N GLY A 254 -14.38 -5.63 -48.14
CA GLY A 254 -14.62 -4.46 -48.99
C GLY A 254 -15.23 -4.76 -50.38
N PRO A 255 -14.87 -5.85 -51.07
CA PRO A 255 -15.48 -6.26 -52.34
C PRO A 255 -16.86 -6.93 -52.19
N LEU A 256 -17.18 -7.49 -51.02
CA LEU A 256 -18.45 -8.18 -50.77
C LEU A 256 -19.62 -7.21 -50.58
N ILE A 257 -19.33 -5.94 -50.28
CA ILE A 257 -20.34 -4.89 -50.02
C ILE A 257 -20.44 -3.96 -51.23
N GLN A 258 -21.56 -4.03 -51.94
CA GLN A 258 -21.81 -3.22 -53.14
C GLN A 258 -22.22 -1.77 -52.84
N HIS A 259 -22.77 -1.48 -51.65
CA HIS A 259 -23.29 -0.16 -51.32
C HIS A 259 -22.20 0.76 -50.70
N PRO A 260 -21.91 1.95 -51.28
CA PRO A 260 -20.75 2.78 -50.90
C PRO A 260 -20.72 3.20 -49.43
N LEU A 261 -21.88 3.65 -48.89
CA LEU A 261 -22.00 4.09 -47.50
C LEU A 261 -21.84 2.95 -46.48
N LEU A 262 -22.33 1.74 -46.80
CA LEU A 262 -22.18 0.57 -45.94
C LEU A 262 -20.73 0.08 -45.95
N LYS A 263 -20.06 0.18 -47.09
CA LYS A 263 -18.63 -0.15 -47.21
C LYS A 263 -17.79 0.77 -46.33
N SER A 264 -17.97 2.09 -46.40
CA SER A 264 -17.16 3.01 -45.57
C SER A 264 -17.46 2.87 -44.07
N LEU A 265 -18.72 2.64 -43.69
CA LEU A 265 -19.08 2.44 -42.29
C LEU A 265 -18.45 1.17 -41.70
N VAL A 266 -18.47 0.06 -42.46
CA VAL A 266 -17.96 -1.23 -41.97
C VAL A 266 -16.44 -1.30 -42.06
N VAL A 267 -15.85 -0.88 -43.18
CA VAL A 267 -14.40 -0.97 -43.41
C VAL A 267 -13.65 0.12 -42.65
N ASP A 268 -13.99 1.39 -42.88
CA ASP A 268 -13.27 2.53 -42.29
C ASP A 268 -13.75 2.84 -40.86
N GLY A 269 -15.03 2.59 -40.56
CA GLY A 269 -15.60 2.83 -39.24
C GLY A 269 -15.34 1.68 -38.27
N VAL A 270 -15.94 0.51 -38.53
CA VAL A 270 -15.93 -0.62 -37.58
C VAL A 270 -14.61 -1.37 -37.59
N ILE A 271 -14.16 -1.83 -38.76
CA ILE A 271 -12.98 -2.70 -38.87
C ILE A 271 -11.70 -1.91 -38.57
N ALA A 272 -11.47 -0.78 -39.25
CA ALA A 272 -10.31 0.06 -38.98
C ALA A 272 -10.35 0.66 -37.57
N GLY A 273 -11.54 1.08 -37.09
CA GLY A 273 -11.73 1.58 -35.73
C GLY A 273 -11.39 0.53 -34.67
N ALA A 274 -11.99 -0.67 -34.75
CA ALA A 274 -11.70 -1.77 -33.83
C ALA A 274 -10.25 -2.25 -33.95
N GLY A 275 -9.69 -2.26 -35.16
CA GLY A 275 -8.29 -2.59 -35.42
C GLY A 275 -7.34 -1.64 -34.73
N SER A 276 -7.60 -0.33 -34.75
CA SER A 276 -6.79 0.65 -34.03
C SER A 276 -6.79 0.41 -32.53
N VAL A 277 -7.94 0.05 -31.93
CA VAL A 277 -8.04 -0.26 -30.50
C VAL A 277 -7.29 -1.55 -30.17
N LEU A 278 -7.46 -2.59 -31.00
CA LEU A 278 -6.82 -3.89 -30.80
C LEU A 278 -5.30 -3.79 -30.95
N ALA A 279 -4.82 -2.95 -31.87
CA ALA A 279 -3.41 -2.69 -32.09
C ALA A 279 -2.71 -2.13 -30.84
N TYR A 280 -3.40 -1.42 -29.95
CA TYR A 280 -2.81 -0.95 -28.68
C TYR A 280 -2.69 -2.03 -27.59
N MET A 281 -3.41 -3.15 -27.71
CA MET A 281 -3.44 -4.20 -26.67
C MET A 281 -2.04 -4.79 -26.36
N PRO A 282 -1.18 -5.14 -27.34
CA PRO A 282 0.16 -5.67 -27.05
C PRO A 282 1.00 -4.73 -26.19
N GLN A 283 0.94 -3.43 -26.48
CA GLN A 283 1.67 -2.41 -25.73
C GLN A 283 1.23 -2.36 -24.26
N ILE A 284 -0.08 -2.45 -24.02
CA ILE A 284 -0.67 -2.50 -22.67
C ILE A 284 -0.22 -3.77 -21.93
N LEU A 285 -0.27 -4.94 -22.57
CA LEU A 285 0.13 -6.22 -21.96
C LEU A 285 1.60 -6.21 -21.54
N ILE A 286 2.50 -5.72 -22.40
CA ILE A 286 3.92 -5.61 -22.09
C ILE A 286 4.14 -4.65 -20.92
N LEU A 287 3.48 -3.50 -20.91
CA LEU A 287 3.58 -2.55 -19.80
C LEU A 287 3.12 -3.17 -18.48
N PHE A 288 1.95 -3.83 -18.46
CA PHE A 288 1.44 -4.48 -17.25
C PHE A 288 2.35 -5.63 -16.78
N PHE A 289 2.94 -6.39 -17.71
CA PHE A 289 3.92 -7.42 -17.37
C PHE A 289 5.11 -6.84 -16.59
N PHE A 290 5.72 -5.75 -17.07
CA PHE A 290 6.83 -5.10 -16.37
C PHE A 290 6.40 -4.52 -15.01
N ILE A 291 5.23 -3.88 -14.94
CA ILE A 291 4.72 -3.32 -13.68
C ILE A 291 4.50 -4.42 -12.64
N LEU A 292 3.87 -5.53 -13.04
CA LEU A 292 3.66 -6.69 -12.15
C LEU A 292 4.99 -7.30 -11.71
N MET A 293 5.96 -7.45 -12.62
CA MET A 293 7.30 -7.93 -12.28
C MET A 293 8.00 -7.01 -11.26
N LEU A 294 7.89 -5.69 -11.42
CA LEU A 294 8.44 -4.71 -10.47
C LEU A 294 7.72 -4.72 -9.11
N GLU A 295 6.46 -5.12 -9.10
CA GLU A 295 5.65 -5.24 -7.89
C GLU A 295 6.00 -6.51 -7.12
N GLU A 296 6.04 -7.66 -7.79
CA GLU A 296 6.39 -8.95 -7.20
C GLU A 296 7.84 -9.03 -6.74
N SER A 297 8.76 -8.32 -7.42
CA SER A 297 10.16 -8.21 -6.98
C SER A 297 10.35 -7.32 -5.74
N GLY A 298 9.29 -6.64 -5.28
CA GLY A 298 9.34 -5.70 -4.15
C GLY A 298 10.19 -4.46 -4.45
N TYR A 299 10.54 -4.20 -5.72
CA TYR A 299 11.34 -3.05 -6.11
C TYR A 299 10.57 -1.74 -5.95
N LEU A 300 9.27 -1.74 -6.27
CA LEU A 300 8.38 -0.60 -6.11
C LEU A 300 8.41 -0.03 -4.67
N PRO A 301 8.12 -0.81 -3.60
CA PRO A 301 8.27 -0.35 -2.22
C PRO A 301 9.64 0.24 -1.86
N ARG A 302 10.73 -0.32 -2.40
CA ARG A 302 12.11 0.15 -2.17
C ARG A 302 12.40 1.48 -2.87
N ALA A 303 11.93 1.63 -4.11
CA ALA A 303 12.07 2.87 -4.88
C ALA A 303 11.31 4.03 -4.25
N ALA A 304 10.10 3.80 -3.70
CA ALA A 304 9.36 4.82 -2.96
C ALA A 304 10.16 5.41 -1.79
N PHE A 305 10.89 4.56 -1.05
CA PHE A 305 11.70 5.00 0.10
C PHE A 305 12.85 5.94 -0.32
N LEU A 306 13.50 5.67 -1.45
CA LEU A 306 14.55 6.55 -1.99
C LEU A 306 14.02 7.95 -2.34
N LEU A 307 12.79 8.01 -2.83
CA LEU A 307 12.18 9.22 -3.37
C LEU A 307 11.43 10.03 -2.31
N ASP A 308 11.18 9.43 -1.14
CA ASP A 308 10.53 10.06 0.03
C ASP A 308 11.27 11.32 0.50
N LYS A 309 12.61 11.31 0.46
CA LYS A 309 13.42 12.49 0.83
C LYS A 309 13.28 13.66 -0.16
N LEU A 310 12.97 13.38 -1.43
CA LEU A 310 12.75 14.41 -2.46
C LEU A 310 11.31 14.94 -2.40
N MET A 311 10.35 14.04 -2.19
CA MET A 311 8.91 14.35 -2.18
C MET A 311 8.40 14.96 -0.87
N SER A 312 9.01 14.64 0.27
CA SER A 312 8.68 15.28 1.56
C SER A 312 8.80 16.81 1.49
N LYS A 313 9.70 17.35 0.67
CA LYS A 313 9.81 18.80 0.42
C LYS A 313 8.59 19.39 -0.31
N ALA A 314 7.88 18.58 -1.08
CA ALA A 314 6.65 18.95 -1.78
C ALA A 314 5.37 18.65 -0.98
N GLY A 315 5.49 18.09 0.23
CA GLY A 315 4.35 17.78 1.11
C GLY A 315 3.53 16.56 0.70
N LEU A 316 4.11 15.65 -0.09
CA LEU A 316 3.52 14.36 -0.46
C LEU A 316 4.35 13.22 0.16
N SER A 317 3.70 12.13 0.55
CA SER A 317 4.42 10.90 0.91
C SER A 317 5.17 10.35 -0.30
N GLY A 318 6.39 9.83 -0.12
CA GLY A 318 7.17 9.19 -1.19
C GLY A 318 6.47 8.00 -1.85
N ARG A 319 5.43 7.46 -1.20
CA ARG A 319 4.52 6.45 -1.75
C ARG A 319 3.63 6.99 -2.89
N SER A 320 3.39 8.30 -2.94
CA SER A 320 2.64 8.96 -4.02
C SER A 320 3.47 9.14 -5.30
N PHE A 321 4.81 9.06 -5.22
CA PHE A 321 5.67 9.18 -6.39
C PHE A 321 5.40 8.07 -7.41
N ILE A 322 5.28 6.84 -6.93
CA ILE A 322 5.19 5.65 -7.76
C ILE A 322 3.98 5.73 -8.71
N PRO A 323 2.77 6.00 -8.20
CA PRO A 323 1.62 6.28 -9.04
C PRO A 323 1.83 7.44 -10.03
N LEU A 324 2.45 8.54 -9.60
CA LEU A 324 2.63 9.73 -10.45
C LEU A 324 3.62 9.46 -11.59
N LEU A 325 4.76 8.83 -11.29
CA LEU A 325 5.74 8.42 -12.31
C LEU A 325 5.12 7.43 -13.29
N SER A 326 4.39 6.42 -12.78
CA SER A 326 3.68 5.48 -13.64
C SER A 326 2.59 6.17 -14.45
N SER A 327 1.96 7.24 -13.94
CA SER A 327 0.92 8.01 -14.64
C SER A 327 1.46 8.81 -15.83
N PHE A 328 2.72 9.25 -15.77
CA PHE A 328 3.41 9.84 -16.92
C PHE A 328 3.56 8.84 -18.08
N ALA A 329 3.75 7.55 -17.79
CA ALA A 329 3.74 6.51 -18.81
C ALA A 329 2.31 6.18 -19.24
N CYS A 330 1.45 5.82 -18.26
CA CYS A 330 0.04 5.52 -18.46
C CYS A 330 -0.76 5.78 -17.19
N ALA A 331 -1.83 6.59 -17.30
CA ALA A 331 -2.67 6.97 -16.17
C ALA A 331 -3.36 5.78 -15.50
N ILE A 332 -3.71 4.72 -16.25
CA ILE A 332 -4.46 3.57 -15.71
C ILE A 332 -3.65 2.81 -14.63
N PRO A 333 -2.47 2.23 -14.93
CA PRO A 333 -1.68 1.55 -13.91
C PRO A 333 -1.18 2.51 -12.83
N GLY A 334 -0.94 3.78 -13.16
CA GLY A 334 -0.63 4.81 -12.18
C GLY A 334 -1.74 4.99 -11.14
N ILE A 335 -2.99 5.10 -11.59
CA ILE A 335 -4.16 5.16 -10.70
C ILE A 335 -4.30 3.87 -9.89
N MET A 336 -4.13 2.70 -10.49
CA MET A 336 -4.21 1.41 -9.77
C MET A 336 -3.12 1.27 -8.70
N ALA A 337 -1.91 1.77 -8.97
CA ALA A 337 -0.81 1.77 -8.01
C ALA A 337 -1.08 2.64 -6.78
N THR A 338 -2.05 3.57 -6.83
CA THR A 338 -2.43 4.37 -5.64
C THR A 338 -2.97 3.54 -4.49
N ARG A 339 -3.30 2.25 -4.72
CA ARG A 339 -3.66 1.29 -3.66
C ARG A 339 -2.59 1.12 -2.57
N SER A 340 -1.32 1.40 -2.88
CA SER A 340 -0.24 1.34 -1.89
C SER A 340 -0.17 2.56 -0.96
N ILE A 341 -0.97 3.60 -1.24
CA ILE A 341 -1.04 4.81 -0.41
C ILE A 341 -2.07 4.58 0.69
N SER A 342 -1.60 4.53 1.93
CA SER A 342 -2.44 4.30 3.13
C SER A 342 -3.31 5.51 3.48
N SER A 343 -2.76 6.72 3.30
CA SER A 343 -3.50 7.97 3.51
C SER A 343 -4.55 8.15 2.42
N GLU A 344 -5.83 8.19 2.81
CA GLU A 344 -6.92 8.45 1.87
C GLU A 344 -6.79 9.82 1.19
N ARG A 345 -6.25 10.80 1.92
CA ARG A 345 -5.99 12.15 1.41
C ARG A 345 -4.98 12.11 0.26
N ASP A 346 -3.84 11.49 0.50
CA ASP A 346 -2.76 11.38 -0.49
C ASP A 346 -3.21 10.51 -1.67
N ARG A 347 -3.95 9.43 -1.39
CA ARG A 347 -4.48 8.52 -2.42
C ARG A 347 -5.41 9.26 -3.37
N LEU A 348 -6.41 9.97 -2.84
CA LEU A 348 -7.36 10.73 -3.65
C LEU A 348 -6.69 11.87 -4.42
N ALA A 349 -5.74 12.58 -3.78
CA ALA A 349 -4.97 13.61 -4.47
C ALA A 349 -4.21 13.05 -5.67
N THR A 350 -3.55 11.92 -5.46
CA THR A 350 -2.78 11.24 -6.50
C THR A 350 -3.67 10.73 -7.63
N ILE A 351 -4.84 10.16 -7.32
CA ILE A 351 -5.84 9.73 -8.32
C ILE A 351 -6.33 10.92 -9.17
N MET A 352 -6.55 12.10 -8.57
CA MET A 352 -7.04 13.27 -9.31
C MET A 352 -5.94 13.96 -10.14
N ILE A 353 -4.68 13.87 -9.72
CA ILE A 353 -3.54 14.44 -10.44
C ILE A 353 -3.12 13.54 -11.62
N ALA A 354 -3.22 12.22 -11.47
CA ALA A 354 -2.75 11.26 -12.47
C ALA A 354 -3.28 11.49 -13.91
N PRO A 355 -4.58 11.77 -14.15
CA PRO A 355 -5.09 12.05 -15.49
C PRO A 355 -4.64 13.38 -16.08
N LEU A 356 -4.19 14.34 -15.26
CA LEU A 356 -3.75 15.65 -15.71
C LEU A 356 -2.31 15.62 -16.24
N MET A 357 -1.58 14.55 -15.95
CA MET A 357 -0.29 14.27 -16.55
C MET A 357 -0.47 13.81 -18.00
N THR A 358 0.33 14.38 -18.89
CA THR A 358 0.34 14.03 -20.31
C THR A 358 1.09 12.72 -20.52
N CYS A 359 0.37 11.65 -20.84
CA CYS A 359 0.99 10.37 -21.21
C CYS A 359 1.48 10.36 -22.66
N SER A 360 2.43 9.48 -22.98
CA SER A 360 2.99 9.31 -24.32
C SER A 360 1.91 9.03 -25.39
N ALA A 361 0.83 8.32 -25.02
CA ALA A 361 -0.29 8.03 -25.91
C ALA A 361 -1.14 9.26 -26.28
N ARG A 362 -1.05 10.38 -25.54
CA ARG A 362 -1.73 11.63 -25.90
C ARG A 362 -1.00 12.42 -26.98
N LEU A 363 0.31 12.19 -27.15
CA LEU A 363 1.12 12.93 -28.13
C LEU A 363 0.62 12.74 -29.57
N PRO A 364 0.30 11.52 -30.07
CA PRO A 364 -0.26 11.34 -31.41
C PRO A 364 -1.60 12.05 -31.58
N VAL A 365 -2.47 12.02 -30.57
CA VAL A 365 -3.77 12.70 -30.60
C VAL A 365 -3.59 14.22 -30.68
N TYR A 366 -2.68 14.78 -29.88
CA TYR A 366 -2.37 16.21 -29.93
C TYR A 366 -1.74 16.59 -31.26
N ALA A 367 -0.79 15.80 -31.77
CA ALA A 367 -0.18 16.04 -33.06
C ALA A 367 -1.22 16.03 -34.19
N LEU A 368 -2.15 15.06 -34.19
CA LEU A 368 -3.21 14.96 -35.19
C LEU A 368 -4.15 16.17 -35.12
N LEU A 369 -4.63 16.53 -33.92
CA LEU A 369 -5.53 17.69 -33.75
C LEU A 369 -4.83 19.01 -34.11
N ILE A 370 -3.57 19.19 -33.71
CA ILE A 370 -2.80 20.39 -34.04
C ILE A 370 -2.57 20.46 -35.56
N ALA A 371 -2.22 19.35 -36.21
CA ALA A 371 -2.04 19.30 -37.66
C ALA A 371 -3.34 19.59 -38.43
N ALA A 372 -4.49 19.16 -37.89
CA ALA A 372 -5.79 19.37 -38.53
C ALA A 372 -6.33 20.81 -38.38
N PHE A 373 -6.12 21.46 -37.23
CA PHE A 373 -6.77 22.73 -36.90
C PHE A 373 -5.83 23.95 -36.85
N ILE A 374 -4.52 23.76 -36.69
CA ILE A 374 -3.57 24.86 -36.49
C ILE A 374 -2.69 25.05 -37.75
N PRO A 375 -2.72 26.24 -38.38
CA PRO A 375 -1.94 26.49 -39.58
C PRO A 375 -0.44 26.43 -39.29
N ASN A 376 0.32 25.87 -40.24
CA ASN A 376 1.78 25.77 -40.14
C ASN A 376 2.44 27.13 -40.48
N GLN A 377 2.45 28.03 -39.50
CA GLN A 377 3.10 29.35 -39.60
C GLN A 377 4.26 29.47 -38.61
N LEU A 378 5.35 30.07 -39.09
CA LEU A 378 6.50 30.42 -38.26
C LEU A 378 6.33 31.82 -37.68
N ILE A 379 6.27 31.91 -36.36
CA ILE A 379 6.31 33.14 -35.60
C ILE A 379 7.79 33.51 -35.42
N TYR A 380 8.17 34.76 -35.70
CA TYR A 380 9.54 35.27 -35.58
C TYR A 380 10.62 34.49 -36.36
N GLY A 381 10.25 33.64 -37.33
CA GLY A 381 11.17 32.91 -38.21
C GLY A 381 11.78 31.63 -37.63
N TRP A 382 11.58 31.34 -36.34
CA TRP A 382 12.14 30.15 -35.67
C TRP A 382 11.16 29.39 -34.76
N LEU A 383 10.00 29.97 -34.42
CA LEU A 383 8.96 29.34 -33.59
C LEU A 383 7.80 28.85 -34.45
N SER A 384 7.53 27.55 -34.48
CA SER A 384 6.31 27.05 -35.11
C SER A 384 5.09 27.30 -34.21
N LEU A 385 4.01 27.85 -34.78
CA LEU A 385 2.73 28.03 -34.06
C LEU A 385 2.23 26.68 -33.49
N GLN A 386 2.37 25.60 -34.25
CA GLN A 386 2.02 24.24 -33.84
C GLN A 386 2.83 23.78 -32.61
N GLY A 387 4.14 24.06 -32.57
CA GLY A 387 4.99 23.75 -31.44
C GLY A 387 4.61 24.55 -30.19
N LEU A 388 4.21 25.81 -30.36
CA LEU A 388 3.76 26.68 -29.28
C LEU A 388 2.43 26.19 -28.67
N VAL A 389 1.50 25.72 -29.51
CA VAL A 389 0.24 25.10 -29.06
C VAL A 389 0.52 23.79 -28.30
N LEU A 390 1.39 22.92 -28.82
CA LEU A 390 1.75 21.67 -28.14
C LEU A 390 2.40 21.95 -26.77
N PHE A 391 3.30 22.93 -26.71
CA PHE A 391 3.91 23.37 -25.46
C PHE A 391 2.87 23.92 -24.48
N GLY A 392 1.93 24.74 -24.97
CA GLY A 392 0.82 25.27 -24.17
C GLY A 392 -0.07 24.18 -23.57
N LEU A 393 -0.38 23.13 -24.34
CA LEU A 393 -1.15 21.97 -23.86
C LEU A 393 -0.39 21.18 -22.78
N TYR A 394 0.93 21.05 -22.90
CA TYR A 394 1.75 20.41 -21.86
C TYR A 394 1.82 21.24 -20.59
N MET A 395 2.06 22.54 -20.73
CA MET A 395 2.13 23.46 -19.59
C MET A 395 0.79 23.57 -18.86
N SER A 396 -0.33 23.56 -19.59
CA SER A 396 -1.66 23.60 -18.96
C SER A 396 -1.91 22.35 -18.12
N GLY A 397 -1.51 21.16 -18.57
CA GLY A 397 -1.58 19.92 -17.77
C GLY A 397 -0.82 20.01 -16.44
N ILE A 398 0.41 20.52 -16.49
CA ILE A 398 1.24 20.72 -15.28
C ILE A 398 0.61 21.74 -14.33
N VAL A 399 0.13 22.87 -14.87
CA VAL A 399 -0.52 23.92 -14.06
C VAL A 399 -1.82 23.41 -13.44
N SER A 400 -2.65 22.68 -14.20
CA SER A 400 -3.87 22.06 -13.68
C SER A 400 -3.58 21.06 -12.56
N ALA A 401 -2.55 20.22 -12.70
CA ALA A 401 -2.12 19.30 -11.66
C ALA A 401 -1.72 20.03 -10.37
N LEU A 402 -0.95 21.12 -10.48
CA LEU A 402 -0.56 21.96 -9.35
C LEU A 402 -1.77 22.63 -8.69
N LEU A 403 -2.70 23.18 -9.49
CA LEU A 403 -3.92 23.81 -8.98
C LEU A 403 -4.79 22.82 -8.21
N VAL A 404 -4.98 21.61 -8.73
CA VAL A 404 -5.73 20.55 -8.04
C VAL A 404 -5.05 20.16 -6.73
N SER A 405 -3.72 20.03 -6.71
CA SER A 405 -2.95 19.74 -5.49
C SER A 405 -3.13 20.83 -4.43
N VAL A 406 -3.05 22.11 -4.82
CA VAL A 406 -3.23 23.26 -3.91
C VAL A 406 -4.67 23.34 -3.43
N PHE A 407 -5.65 23.17 -4.32
CA PHE A 407 -7.07 23.16 -3.98
C PHE A 407 -7.39 22.07 -2.96
N LEU A 408 -6.89 20.85 -3.15
CA LEU A 408 -7.05 19.77 -2.19
C LEU A 408 -6.41 20.07 -0.84
N LYS A 409 -5.28 20.77 -0.82
CA LYS A 409 -4.63 21.23 0.41
C LYS A 409 -5.46 22.29 1.14
N LEU A 410 -6.14 23.18 0.41
CA LEU A 410 -6.99 24.24 0.96
C LEU A 410 -8.34 23.72 1.48
N VAL A 411 -9.01 22.86 0.71
CA VAL A 411 -10.35 22.33 1.05
C VAL A 411 -10.29 21.34 2.20
N ARG A 412 -9.21 20.57 2.31
CA ARG A 412 -9.01 19.57 3.37
C ARG A 412 -8.00 20.05 4.40
N LYS A 413 -8.08 21.31 4.82
CA LYS A 413 -7.31 21.83 5.96
C LYS A 413 -7.59 20.94 7.18
N ASP A 414 -6.60 20.15 7.56
CA ASP A 414 -6.71 19.03 8.47
C ASP A 414 -7.23 19.43 9.87
N LYS A 415 -8.17 18.64 10.39
CA LYS A 415 -8.42 18.51 11.84
C LYS A 415 -7.28 17.78 12.57
N THR A 416 -6.29 17.27 11.83
CA THR A 416 -5.20 16.40 12.27
C THR A 416 -3.84 17.10 12.38
N GLU A 417 -3.60 18.24 11.71
CA GLU A 417 -2.33 19.00 11.80
C GLU A 417 -2.30 20.00 12.98
N SER A 418 -3.41 20.23 13.70
CA SER A 418 -3.46 21.23 14.79
C SER A 418 -3.13 20.69 16.18
N ARG A 419 -2.65 19.44 16.32
CA ARG A 419 -2.28 18.86 17.63
C ARG A 419 -0.99 18.02 17.60
N VAL A 420 0.00 18.46 16.82
CA VAL A 420 1.40 18.13 17.08
C VAL A 420 2.13 19.47 17.15
N CYS A 421 2.80 19.68 18.28
CA CYS A 421 3.38 20.95 18.76
C CYS A 421 4.02 21.85 17.70
#